data_AF-A0A5C3DZF6-F1
#
_entry.id   AF-A0A5C3DZF6-F1
#
_cell.length_a   1.000
_cell.length_b   1.000
_cell.length_c   1.000
_cell.angle_alpha   90.00
_cell.angle_beta   90.00
_cell.angle_gamma   90.00
#
_symmetry.space_group_name_H-M   'P 1'
#
loop_
_entity.id
_entity.type
_entity.pdbx_description
1 polymer ?
#
loop_
_entity_poly.entity_id
_entity_poly.type
_entity_poly.pdbx_seq_one_letter_code
_entity_poly.pdbx_strand_id
1 'polypeptide(L)'
;MDVLTQLDSALDLLLSIMSSSIAYTSRKAIHMTLPSSTIPLTILGKTEAISVDEMDEAISELVTDLVEKAESIRSIILHLPTEEALGGEQELKSELDGLQREMQEVNMEYKRVVKEVDELKKEVEDSSRFLGDRLRDGRGWLVRELEESKEQSQETREQ
;
A
#
# COMPACT_ATOMS: atom_id res chain seq x y z
N MET A 1 4.60 -1.15 -4.74
CA MET A 1 4.86 -1.95 -5.95
C MET A 1 6.26 -2.49 -5.84
N ASP A 2 6.50 -3.71 -6.30
CA ASP A 2 7.84 -4.28 -6.39
C ASP A 2 8.69 -3.45 -7.37
N VAL A 3 9.98 -3.28 -7.06
CA VAL A 3 10.95 -2.49 -7.84
C VAL A 3 11.12 -3.08 -9.24
N LEU A 4 11.06 -4.42 -9.35
CA LEU A 4 11.08 -5.11 -10.64
C LEU A 4 9.84 -4.78 -11.48
N THR A 5 8.65 -4.81 -10.89
CA THR A 5 7.41 -4.43 -11.59
C THR A 5 7.42 -2.96 -12.01
N GLN A 6 8.00 -2.09 -11.18
CA GLN A 6 8.17 -0.67 -11.51
C GLN A 6 9.12 -0.48 -12.70
N LEU A 7 10.22 -1.23 -12.75
CA LEU A 7 11.16 -1.20 -13.87
C LEU A 7 10.51 -1.68 -15.16
N ASP A 8 9.78 -2.78 -15.12
CA ASP A 8 9.06 -3.36 -16.26
C ASP A 8 8.06 -2.36 -16.85
N SER A 9 7.24 -1.76 -15.98
CA SER A 9 6.29 -0.71 -16.38
C SER A 9 6.97 0.52 -16.98
N ALA A 10 8.14 0.90 -16.47
CA ALA A 10 8.89 2.04 -16.98
C ALA A 10 9.51 1.77 -18.36
N LEU A 11 9.98 0.54 -18.61
CA LEU A 11 10.48 0.11 -19.91
C LEU A 11 9.36 0.06 -20.96
N ASP A 12 8.20 -0.50 -20.60
CA ASP A 12 7.03 -0.53 -21.47
C ASP A 12 6.57 0.88 -21.85
N LEU A 13 6.54 1.79 -20.87
CA LEU A 13 6.20 3.19 -21.11
C LEU A 13 7.21 3.86 -22.04
N LEU A 14 8.51 3.63 -21.85
CA LEU A 14 9.56 4.17 -22.72
C LEU A 14 9.37 3.70 -24.16
N LEU A 15 9.15 2.40 -24.37
CA LEU A 15 8.93 1.83 -25.70
C LEU A 15 7.65 2.37 -26.36
N SER A 16 6.58 2.55 -25.58
CA SER A 16 5.33 3.15 -26.05
C SER A 16 5.52 4.61 -26.50
N ILE A 17 6.25 5.40 -25.71
CA ILE A 17 6.60 6.78 -26.05
C ILE A 17 7.43 6.79 -27.32
N MET A 18 8.50 6.00 -27.41
CA MET A 18 9.35 5.93 -28.61
C MET A 18 8.57 5.59 -29.88
N SER A 19 7.69 4.57 -29.81
CA SER A 19 6.84 4.19 -30.94
C SER A 19 5.92 5.34 -31.37
N SER A 20 5.30 6.01 -30.39
CA SER A 20 4.41 7.14 -30.63
C SER A 20 5.16 8.36 -31.21
N SER A 21 6.37 8.65 -30.72
CA SER A 21 7.24 9.72 -31.21
C SER A 21 7.67 9.51 -32.66
N ILE A 22 8.03 8.28 -33.03
CA ILE A 22 8.35 7.93 -34.43
C ILE A 22 7.11 8.08 -35.31
N ALA A 23 5.94 7.63 -34.84
CA ALA A 23 4.71 7.76 -35.59
C ALA A 23 4.24 9.22 -35.73
N TYR A 24 4.52 10.07 -34.74
CA TYR A 24 4.25 11.51 -34.77
C TYR A 24 5.15 12.21 -35.78
N THR A 25 6.47 12.06 -35.66
CA THR A 25 7.45 12.67 -36.57
C THR A 25 7.23 12.21 -38.01
N SER A 26 6.98 10.92 -38.24
CA SER A 26 6.72 10.40 -39.59
C SER A 26 5.44 10.94 -40.22
N ARG A 27 4.39 11.23 -39.44
CA ARG A 27 3.12 11.75 -39.98
C ARG A 27 3.11 13.26 -40.17
N LYS A 28 3.86 13.97 -39.33
CA LYS A 28 3.89 15.44 -39.29
C LYS A 28 5.04 16.05 -40.09
N ALA A 29 5.99 15.23 -40.57
CA ALA A 29 7.12 15.68 -41.37
C ALA A 29 6.68 16.37 -42.66
N ILE A 30 7.25 17.55 -42.93
CA ILE A 30 7.07 18.26 -44.19
C ILE A 30 7.84 17.53 -45.30
N HIS A 31 7.18 17.28 -46.42
CA HIS A 31 7.85 16.80 -47.63
C HIS A 31 8.52 17.98 -48.34
N MET A 32 9.85 18.07 -48.30
CA MET A 32 10.61 19.09 -49.02
C MET A 32 11.08 18.58 -50.38
N THR A 33 10.99 19.43 -51.41
CA THR A 33 11.64 19.21 -52.70
C THR A 33 13.15 19.35 -52.54
N LEU A 34 13.93 18.49 -53.22
CA LEU A 34 15.37 18.69 -53.28
C LEU A 34 15.68 20.06 -53.92
N PRO A 35 16.70 20.81 -53.44
CA PRO A 35 17.04 22.14 -53.93
C PRO A 35 17.33 22.24 -55.44
N SER A 36 17.63 21.11 -56.09
CA SER A 36 18.00 21.00 -57.51
C SER A 36 16.97 20.29 -58.38
N SER A 37 15.78 19.94 -57.85
CA SER A 37 14.79 19.15 -58.58
C SER A 37 13.65 19.99 -59.14
N THR A 38 13.37 19.85 -60.44
CA THR A 38 12.20 20.42 -61.14
C THR A 38 10.97 19.51 -61.03
N ILE A 39 11.09 18.36 -60.36
CA ILE A 39 9.99 17.39 -60.23
C ILE A 39 8.97 17.94 -59.22
N PRO A 40 7.72 18.22 -59.65
CA PRO A 40 6.69 18.72 -58.74
C PRO A 40 6.37 17.65 -57.68
N LEU A 41 6.28 18.08 -56.43
CA LEU A 41 6.00 17.21 -55.31
C LEU A 41 4.49 16.97 -55.25
N THR A 42 4.07 15.74 -55.56
CA THR A 42 2.66 15.34 -55.47
C THR A 42 2.34 14.99 -54.02
N ILE A 43 1.76 15.94 -53.28
CA ILE A 43 1.32 15.71 -51.91
C ILE A 43 -0.04 14.99 -51.97
N LEU A 44 -0.09 13.76 -51.46
CA LEU A 44 -1.31 12.96 -51.46
C LEU A 44 -2.18 13.32 -50.24
N GLY A 45 -3.22 14.15 -50.44
CA GLY A 45 -4.23 14.46 -49.42
C GLY A 45 -3.98 15.77 -48.64
N LYS A 46 -4.79 16.00 -47.58
CA LYS A 46 -4.60 17.11 -46.63
C LYS A 46 -3.46 16.73 -45.69
N THR A 47 -2.24 17.17 -45.97
CA THR A 47 -1.11 17.00 -45.05
C THR A 47 -1.34 17.83 -43.80
N GLU A 48 -1.40 17.18 -42.65
CA GLU A 48 -1.32 17.83 -41.34
C GLU A 48 0.13 18.22 -41.00
N ALA A 49 0.91 18.59 -42.01
CA ALA A 49 2.30 18.97 -41.83
C ALA A 49 2.35 20.27 -41.00
N ILE A 50 3.14 20.23 -39.94
CA ILE A 50 3.42 21.38 -39.08
C ILE A 50 4.63 22.14 -39.64
N SER A 51 4.86 23.37 -39.19
CA SER A 51 6.03 24.13 -39.63
C SER A 51 7.35 23.46 -39.17
N VAL A 52 8.46 23.82 -39.84
CA VAL A 52 9.78 23.30 -39.47
C VAL A 52 10.15 23.69 -38.04
N ASP A 53 9.87 24.94 -37.66
CA ASP A 53 10.15 25.46 -36.32
C ASP A 53 9.33 24.72 -35.24
N GLU A 54 8.03 24.48 -35.47
CA GLU A 54 7.17 23.71 -34.57
C GLU A 54 7.60 22.23 -34.47
N MET A 55 8.08 21.65 -35.58
CA MET A 55 8.59 20.27 -35.59
C MET A 55 9.89 20.17 -34.79
N ASP A 56 10.81 21.12 -34.95
CA ASP A 56 12.07 21.15 -34.22
C ASP A 56 11.85 21.34 -32.71
N GLU A 57 10.91 22.20 -32.31
CA GLU A 57 10.51 22.37 -30.91
C GLU A 57 9.89 21.09 -30.34
N ALA A 58 8.94 20.48 -31.07
CA ALA A 58 8.32 19.23 -30.64
C ALA A 58 9.32 18.07 -30.55
N ILE A 59 10.28 17.96 -31.48
CA ILE A 59 11.36 16.98 -31.40
C ILE A 59 12.24 17.24 -30.17
N SER A 60 12.58 18.49 -29.90
CA SER A 60 13.39 18.84 -28.72
C SER A 60 12.70 18.50 -27.40
N GLU A 61 11.39 18.73 -27.30
CA GLU A 61 10.58 18.31 -26.15
C GLU A 61 10.58 16.78 -26.00
N LEU A 62 10.29 16.05 -27.09
CA LEU A 62 10.28 14.58 -27.09
C LEU A 62 11.64 13.97 -26.71
N VAL A 63 12.74 14.57 -27.16
CA VAL A 63 14.09 14.12 -26.79
C VAL A 63 14.36 14.38 -25.31
N THR A 64 13.96 15.55 -24.79
CA THR A 64 14.08 15.87 -23.36
C THR A 64 13.33 14.84 -22.51
N ASP A 65 12.07 14.57 -22.86
CA ASP A 65 11.24 13.58 -22.16
C ASP A 65 11.86 12.18 -22.18
N LEU A 66 12.40 11.76 -23.33
CA LEU A 66 13.06 10.46 -23.47
C LEU A 66 14.31 10.36 -22.59
N VAL A 67 15.11 11.43 -22.52
CA VAL A 67 16.32 11.48 -21.67
C VAL A 67 15.94 11.42 -20.20
N GLU A 68 14.94 12.19 -19.77
CA GLU A 68 14.46 12.18 -18.38
C GLU A 68 13.92 10.80 -17.98
N LYS A 69 13.19 10.12 -18.88
CA LYS A 69 12.73 8.74 -18.64
C LYS A 69 13.87 7.75 -18.59
N ALA A 70 14.89 7.89 -19.44
CA ALA A 70 16.08 7.05 -19.41
C ALA A 70 16.85 7.20 -18.09
N GLU A 71 17.03 8.42 -17.57
CA GLU A 71 17.65 8.65 -16.26
C GLU A 71 16.80 8.10 -15.11
N SER A 72 15.47 8.19 -15.21
CA SER A 72 14.57 7.59 -14.23
C SER A 72 14.73 6.06 -14.17
N ILE A 73 14.78 5.39 -15.33
CA ILE A 73 15.03 3.94 -15.44
C ILE A 73 16.41 3.60 -14.88
N ARG A 74 17.44 4.38 -15.22
CA ARG A 74 18.79 4.21 -14.68
C ARG A 74 18.82 4.30 -13.16
N SER A 75 18.09 5.26 -12.59
CA SER A 75 17.93 5.37 -11.14
C SER A 75 17.29 4.11 -10.56
N ILE A 76 16.19 3.61 -11.14
CA ILE A 76 15.53 2.37 -10.68
C ILE A 76 16.51 1.19 -10.70
N ILE A 77 17.30 1.04 -11.77
CA ILE A 77 18.30 -0.02 -11.89
C ILE A 77 19.36 0.07 -10.78
N LEU A 78 19.82 1.28 -10.43
CA LEU A 78 20.79 1.47 -9.34
C LEU A 78 20.23 1.12 -7.96
N HIS A 79 18.91 1.14 -7.79
CA HIS A 79 18.25 0.75 -6.55
C HIS A 79 17.79 -0.72 -6.55
N LEU A 80 18.05 -1.48 -7.62
CA LEU A 80 17.79 -2.91 -7.59
C LEU A 80 18.70 -3.57 -6.56
N PRO A 81 18.17 -4.47 -5.73
CA PRO A 81 18.99 -5.22 -4.81
C PRO A 81 19.96 -6.10 -5.61
N THR A 82 21.26 -5.85 -5.43
CA THR A 82 22.34 -6.62 -6.05
C THR A 82 22.65 -7.90 -5.27
N GLU A 83 23.35 -8.84 -5.90
CA GLU A 83 23.86 -10.06 -5.24
C GLU A 83 24.74 -9.72 -4.01
N GLU A 84 25.41 -8.57 -4.02
CA GLU A 84 26.16 -8.05 -2.87
C GLU A 84 25.26 -7.64 -1.69
N ALA A 85 24.00 -7.25 -1.97
CA ALA A 85 23.03 -6.82 -0.96
C ALA A 85 22.14 -7.95 -0.43
N LEU A 86 21.83 -8.95 -1.26
CA LEU A 86 21.00 -10.10 -0.90
C LEU A 86 21.81 -11.35 -0.53
N GLY A 87 23.13 -11.32 -0.74
CA GLY A 87 23.97 -12.50 -0.64
C GLY A 87 23.71 -13.49 -1.77
N GLY A 88 24.46 -14.58 -1.78
CA GLY A 88 24.18 -15.70 -2.68
C GLY A 88 22.83 -16.37 -2.33
N GLU A 89 22.25 -17.13 -3.27
CA GLU A 89 20.99 -17.87 -3.06
C GLU A 89 21.00 -18.72 -1.77
N GLN A 90 22.17 -19.28 -1.43
CA GLN A 90 22.35 -20.10 -0.24
C GLN A 90 22.35 -19.28 1.07
N GLU A 91 22.84 -18.04 1.05
CA GLU A 91 22.81 -17.11 2.19
C GLU A 91 21.39 -16.61 2.40
N LEU A 92 20.72 -16.17 1.34
CA LEU A 92 19.32 -15.75 1.37
C LEU A 92 18.41 -16.85 1.90
N LYS A 93 18.61 -18.09 1.47
CA LYS A 93 17.88 -19.25 1.99
C LYS A 93 18.12 -19.45 3.49
N SER A 94 19.36 -19.32 3.94
CA SER A 94 19.69 -19.46 5.36
C SER A 94 19.07 -18.35 6.20
N GLU A 95 19.03 -17.12 5.69
CA GLU A 95 18.40 -15.98 6.34
C GLU A 95 16.88 -16.15 6.41
N LEU A 96 16.24 -16.57 5.31
CA LEU A 96 14.81 -16.89 5.28
C LEU A 96 14.45 -18.02 6.26
N ASP A 97 15.25 -19.08 6.32
CA ASP A 97 15.06 -20.16 7.29
C ASP A 97 15.22 -19.66 8.74
N GLY A 98 16.15 -18.72 8.97
CA GLY A 98 16.32 -18.03 10.26
C GLY A 98 15.08 -17.22 10.65
N LEU A 99 14.63 -16.34 9.76
CA LEU A 99 13.46 -15.50 9.95
C LEU A 99 12.19 -16.33 10.15
N GLN A 100 12.06 -17.45 9.45
CA GLN A 100 10.94 -18.37 9.62
C GLN A 100 10.93 -18.99 11.03
N ARG A 101 12.09 -19.40 11.55
CA ARG A 101 12.18 -19.93 12.93
C ARG A 101 11.82 -18.87 13.96
N GLU A 102 12.34 -17.65 13.80
CA GLU A 102 12.01 -16.53 14.68
C GLU A 102 10.51 -16.22 14.65
N MET A 103 9.90 -16.15 13.46
CA MET A 103 8.46 -15.99 13.31
C MET A 103 7.66 -17.11 14.00
N GLN A 104 8.13 -18.35 13.95
CA GLN A 104 7.47 -19.46 14.63
C GLN A 104 7.56 -19.31 16.15
N GLU A 105 8.71 -18.92 16.67
CA GLU A 105 8.93 -18.68 18.10
C GLU A 105 8.03 -17.54 18.61
N VAL A 106 8.08 -16.38 17.95
CA VAL A 106 7.24 -15.22 18.30
C VAL A 106 5.76 -15.55 18.23
N ASN A 107 5.32 -16.33 17.22
CA ASN A 107 3.92 -16.76 17.14
C ASN A 107 3.53 -17.72 18.25
N MET A 108 4.42 -18.61 18.69
CA MET A 108 4.16 -19.49 19.82
C MET A 108 4.05 -18.71 21.13
N GLU A 109 4.94 -17.74 21.34
CA GLU A 109 4.89 -16.86 22.50
C GLU A 109 3.62 -16.00 22.48
N TYR A 110 3.28 -15.39 21.34
CA TYR A 110 2.05 -14.64 21.17
C TYR A 110 0.81 -15.47 21.52
N LYS A 111 0.74 -16.73 21.02
CA LYS A 111 -0.37 -17.65 21.37
C LYS A 111 -0.43 -17.98 22.85
N ARG A 112 0.72 -18.05 23.54
CA ARG A 112 0.78 -18.28 24.99
C ARG A 112 0.23 -17.07 25.74
N VAL A 113 0.74 -15.88 25.42
CA VAL A 113 0.30 -14.61 26.05
C VAL A 113 -1.20 -14.39 25.83
N VAL A 114 -1.72 -14.65 24.64
CA VAL A 114 -3.17 -14.53 24.37
C VAL A 114 -3.98 -15.45 25.28
N LYS A 115 -3.54 -16.69 25.50
CA LYS A 115 -4.23 -17.61 26.42
C LYS A 115 -4.20 -17.11 27.86
N GLU A 116 -3.05 -16.64 28.32
CA GLU A 116 -2.90 -16.09 29.67
C GLU A 116 -3.80 -14.86 29.87
N VAL A 117 -3.90 -13.98 28.87
CA VAL A 117 -4.81 -12.82 28.90
C VAL A 117 -6.27 -13.27 28.92
N ASP A 118 -6.66 -14.28 28.14
CA ASP A 118 -8.02 -14.81 28.13
C ASP A 118 -8.40 -15.48 29.47
N GLU A 119 -7.46 -16.17 30.11
CA GLU A 119 -7.64 -16.75 31.44
C GLU A 119 -7.80 -15.67 32.50
N LEU A 120 -6.92 -14.67 32.51
CA LEU A 120 -7.00 -13.54 33.44
C LEU A 120 -8.28 -12.73 33.23
N LYS A 121 -8.70 -12.55 31.98
CA LYS A 121 -9.96 -11.87 31.66
C LYS A 121 -11.16 -12.62 32.27
N LYS A 122 -11.19 -13.95 32.17
CA LYS A 122 -12.24 -14.76 32.80
C LYS A 122 -12.23 -14.61 34.31
N GLU A 123 -11.05 -14.64 34.94
CA GLU A 123 -10.92 -14.46 36.39
C GLU A 123 -11.44 -13.09 36.86
N VAL A 124 -11.17 -12.03 36.10
CA VAL A 124 -11.68 -10.68 36.36
C VAL A 124 -13.21 -10.61 36.16
N GLU A 125 -13.73 -11.24 35.10
CA GLU A 125 -15.17 -11.31 34.86
C GLU A 125 -15.90 -12.05 35.98
N ASP A 126 -15.36 -13.19 36.44
CA ASP A 126 -15.93 -13.99 37.52
C ASP A 126 -15.87 -13.24 38.86
N SER A 127 -14.75 -12.57 39.15
CA SER A 127 -14.61 -11.72 40.34
C SER A 127 -15.61 -10.56 40.33
N SER A 128 -15.81 -9.91 39.18
CA SER A 128 -16.78 -8.84 39.00
C SER A 128 -18.22 -9.33 39.20
N ARG A 129 -18.56 -10.51 38.65
CA ARG A 129 -19.87 -11.16 38.87
C ARG A 129 -20.09 -11.48 40.35
N PHE A 130 -19.11 -12.10 41.00
CA PHE A 130 -19.17 -12.44 42.42
C PHE A 130 -19.40 -11.21 43.30
N LEU A 131 -18.68 -10.11 43.04
CA LEU A 131 -18.87 -8.84 43.75
C LEU A 131 -20.27 -8.25 43.46
N GLY A 132 -20.73 -8.32 42.22
CA GLY A 132 -22.07 -7.88 41.81
C GLY A 132 -23.19 -8.64 42.53
N ASP A 133 -23.10 -9.96 42.61
CA ASP A 133 -24.08 -10.81 43.28
C ASP A 133 -24.08 -10.55 44.79
N ARG A 134 -22.89 -10.47 45.41
CA ARG A 134 -22.77 -10.17 46.84
C ARG A 134 -23.31 -8.78 47.21
N LEU A 135 -23.13 -7.78 46.35
CA LEU A 135 -23.73 -6.45 46.53
C LEU A 135 -25.25 -6.50 46.39
N ARG A 136 -25.78 -7.30 45.46
CA ARG A 136 -27.23 -7.50 45.28
C ARG A 136 -27.84 -8.16 46.51
N ASP A 137 -27.23 -9.23 47.01
CA ASP A 137 -27.69 -9.95 48.19
C ASP A 137 -27.64 -9.06 49.44
N GLY A 138 -26.54 -8.32 49.63
CA GLY A 138 -26.40 -7.37 50.73
C GLY A 138 -27.45 -6.26 50.69
N ARG A 139 -27.76 -5.71 49.50
CA ARG A 139 -28.85 -4.76 49.32
C ARG A 139 -30.22 -5.39 49.59
N GLY A 140 -30.46 -6.61 49.11
CA GLY A 140 -31.71 -7.33 49.34
C GLY A 140 -31.94 -7.72 50.80
N TRP A 141 -30.87 -7.97 51.56
CA TRP A 141 -30.94 -8.14 53.01
C TRP A 141 -31.28 -6.83 53.71
N LEU A 142 -30.58 -5.74 53.38
CA LEU A 142 -30.85 -4.41 53.96
C LEU A 142 -32.29 -3.92 53.70
N VAL A 143 -32.82 -4.17 52.50
CA VAL A 143 -34.21 -3.79 52.17
C VAL A 143 -35.21 -4.57 53.04
N ARG A 144 -35.03 -5.89 53.19
CA ARG A 144 -35.89 -6.72 54.05
C ARG A 144 -35.84 -6.27 55.51
N GLU A 145 -34.66 -6.02 56.04
CA GLU A 145 -34.49 -5.51 57.42
C GLU A 145 -35.20 -4.16 57.63
N LEU A 146 -35.13 -3.26 56.64
CA LEU A 146 -35.81 -1.97 56.70
C LEU A 146 -37.34 -2.09 56.57
N GLU A 147 -37.84 -3.07 55.83
CA GLU A 147 -39.28 -3.37 55.74
C GLU A 147 -39.80 -3.95 57.06
N GLU A 148 -39.11 -4.94 57.64
CA GLU A 148 -39.46 -5.54 58.93
C GLU A 148 -39.44 -4.50 60.08
N SER A 149 -38.44 -3.59 60.10
CA SER A 149 -38.37 -2.52 61.10
C SER A 149 -39.52 -1.49 60.97
N LYS A 150 -40.01 -1.25 59.74
CA LYS A 150 -41.17 -0.38 59.51
C LYS A 150 -42.46 -1.03 59.95
N GLU A 151 -42.65 -2.32 59.68
CA GLU A 151 -43.83 -3.08 60.11
C GLU A 151 -43.93 -3.10 61.65
N GLN A 152 -42.84 -3.39 62.35
CA GLN A 152 -42.79 -3.34 63.83
C GLN A 152 -43.10 -1.94 64.39
N SER A 153 -42.65 -0.89 63.70
CA SER A 153 -42.91 0.50 64.11
C SER A 153 -44.37 0.93 63.87
N GLN A 154 -45.06 0.32 62.90
CA GLN A 154 -46.48 0.56 62.64
C GLN A 154 -47.37 -0.21 63.62
N GLU A 155 -47.06 -1.47 63.92
CA GLU A 155 -47.78 -2.25 64.93
C GLU A 155 -47.71 -1.62 66.33
N THR A 156 -46.58 -0.99 66.68
CA THR A 156 -46.41 -0.29 67.98
C THR A 156 -47.17 1.04 68.04
N ARG A 157 -47.64 1.59 66.91
CA ARG A 157 -48.41 2.84 66.85
C ARG A 157 -49.93 2.62 66.78
N GLU A 158 -50.37 1.41 66.45
CA GLU A 158 -51.79 1.04 66.37
C GLU A 158 -52.33 0.36 67.65
N GLN A 159 -51.45 0.10 68.64
CA GLN A 159 -51.81 -0.32 70.01
C GLN A 159 -51.80 0.88 70.98
#